data_AF-A0A2V1HPK5-F1
#
_entry.id   AF-A0A2V1HPK5-F1
#
_cell.length_a   1.000
_cell.length_b   1.000
_cell.length_c   1.000
_cell.angle_alpha   90.00
_cell.angle_beta   90.00
_cell.angle_gamma   90.00
#
_symmetry.space_group_name_H-M   'P 1'
#
loop_
_entity.id
_entity.type
_entity.pdbx_description
1 polymer ?
#
loop_
_entity_poly.entity_id
_entity_poly.type
_entity_poly.pdbx_seq_one_letter_code
_entity_poly.pdbx_strand_id
1 'polypeptide(L)' 'MTRPRSPKGVFAFGLFFVVVALALLPWAISHPFDTTRRGIPIWVIPPALFVCGAFFVAQGAVWLRRDRRK' A
#
# COMPACT_ATOMS: atom_id res chain seq x y z
N MET A 1 -11.52 -14.45 -21.24
CA MET A 1 -11.04 -13.05 -21.15
C MET A 1 -11.65 -12.38 -19.93
N THR A 2 -10.96 -12.40 -18.81
CA THR A 2 -11.41 -11.72 -17.57
C THR A 2 -11.26 -10.21 -17.76
N ARG A 3 -12.39 -9.49 -17.76
CA ARG A 3 -12.42 -8.02 -17.87
C ARG A 3 -11.47 -7.42 -16.83
N PRO A 4 -10.63 -6.43 -17.20
CA PRO A 4 -9.67 -5.84 -16.29
C PRO A 4 -10.41 -5.29 -15.06
N ARG A 5 -10.00 -5.74 -13.86
CA ARG A 5 -10.44 -5.16 -12.59
C ARG A 5 -10.29 -3.63 -12.71
N SER A 6 -11.39 -2.90 -12.48
CA SER A 6 -11.44 -1.46 -12.76
C SER A 6 -10.18 -0.73 -12.26
N PRO A 7 -9.60 0.21 -13.03
CA PRO A 7 -8.41 0.96 -12.61
C PRO A 7 -8.61 1.68 -11.27
N LYS A 8 -9.86 2.04 -10.96
CA LYS A 8 -10.30 2.55 -9.66
C LYS A 8 -10.05 1.55 -8.52
N GLY A 9 -10.24 0.25 -8.76
CA GLY A 9 -9.98 -0.81 -7.78
C GLY A 9 -8.51 -0.96 -7.45
N VAL A 10 -7.61 -0.85 -8.44
CA VAL A 10 -6.15 -0.91 -8.21
C VAL A 10 -5.68 0.31 -7.40
N PHE A 11 -6.20 1.49 -7.74
CA PHE A 11 -5.92 2.71 -6.99
C PHE A 11 -6.43 2.65 -5.55
N ALA A 12 -7.68 2.21 -5.35
CA ALA A 12 -8.27 2.05 -4.02
C ALA A 12 -7.52 1.01 -3.17
N PHE A 13 -7.07 -0.08 -3.80
CA PHE A 13 -6.27 -1.11 -3.14
C PHE A 13 -4.91 -0.57 -2.70
N GLY A 14 -4.22 0.19 -3.56
CA GLY A 14 -2.97 0.84 -3.18
C GLY A 14 -3.16 1.85 -2.05
N LEU A 15 -4.23 2.65 -2.10
CA LEU A 15 -4.55 3.63 -1.05
C LEU A 15 -4.83 2.95 0.29
N PHE A 16 -5.52 1.80 0.28
CA PHE A 16 -5.75 1.01 1.49
C PHE A 16 -4.44 0.62 2.17
N PHE A 17 -3.44 0.13 1.43
CA PHE A 17 -2.13 -0.19 1.99
C PHE A 17 -1.42 1.02 2.60
N VAL A 18 -1.51 2.19 1.95
CA VAL A 18 -0.94 3.43 2.47
C VAL A 18 -1.61 3.84 3.79
N VAL A 19 -2.94 3.75 3.87
CA VAL A 19 -3.69 4.08 5.08
C VAL A 19 -3.35 3.11 6.22
N VAL A 20 -3.29 1.81 5.95
CA VAL A 20 -2.91 0.80 6.94
C VAL A 20 -1.47 1.02 7.42
N ALA A 21 -0.55 1.36 6.53
CA ALA A 21 0.83 1.70 6.89
C ALA A 21 0.89 2.90 7.85
N LEU A 22 0.13 3.97 7.55
CA LEU A 22 0.06 5.16 8.41
C LEU A 22 -0.60 4.86 9.76
N ALA A 23 -1.63 4.02 9.80
CA ALA A 23 -2.28 3.62 11.04
C ALA A 23 -1.37 2.77 11.94
N LEU A 24 -0.50 1.95 11.36
CA LEU A 24 0.48 1.13 12.09
C LEU A 24 1.72 1.90 12.53
N LEU A 25 2.00 3.05 11.92
CA LEU A 25 3.22 3.82 12.16
C LEU A 25 3.37 4.28 13.63
N PRO A 26 2.34 4.85 14.32
CA PRO A 26 2.46 5.25 15.72
C PRO A 26 2.79 4.08 16.64
N TRP A 27 2.14 2.93 16.38
CA TRP A 27 2.39 1.72 17.15
C TRP A 27 3.82 1.22 16.94
N ALA A 28 4.29 1.17 15.69
CA ALA A 28 5.64 0.74 15.37
C ALA A 28 6.74 1.67 15.93
N ILE A 29 6.48 2.98 16.02
CA ILE A 29 7.39 3.95 16.65
C ILE A 29 7.42 3.78 18.17
N SER A 30 6.26 3.51 18.79
CA SER A 30 6.18 3.30 20.24
C SER A 30 6.81 1.98 20.72
N HIS A 31 6.91 0.97 19.85
CA HIS A 31 7.44 -0.36 20.16
C HIS A 31 8.54 -0.78 19.16
N PRO A 32 9.68 -0.07 19.09
CA PRO A 32 10.69 -0.28 18.05
C PRO A 32 11.45 -1.61 18.19
N PHE A 33 11.42 -2.24 19.35
CA PHE A 33 12.09 -3.51 19.62
C PHE A 33 11.16 -4.72 19.48
N ASP A 34 9.86 -4.50 19.29
CA ASP A 34 8.94 -5.60 19.11
C ASP A 34 9.15 -6.26 17.74
N THR A 35 9.15 -7.58 17.76
CA THR A 35 9.28 -8.41 16.57
C THR A 35 8.01 -9.20 16.36
N THR A 36 7.69 -9.44 15.10
CA THR A 36 6.62 -10.37 14.74
C THR A 36 6.99 -11.79 15.16
N ARG A 37 6.01 -12.72 15.15
CA ARG A 37 6.27 -14.16 15.35
C ARG A 37 7.32 -14.77 14.40
N ARG A 38 7.66 -14.08 13.31
CA ARG A 38 8.68 -14.48 12.33
C ARG A 38 10.04 -13.79 12.52
N GLY A 39 10.22 -13.03 13.60
CA GLY A 39 11.46 -12.30 13.88
C GLY A 39 11.65 -11.02 13.07
N ILE A 40 10.64 -10.58 12.31
CA ILE A 40 10.71 -9.34 11.53
C ILE A 40 10.43 -8.16 12.47
N PRO A 41 11.32 -7.16 12.53
CA PRO A 41 11.09 -5.96 13.34
C PRO A 41 9.83 -5.21 12.89
N ILE A 42 8.99 -4.83 13.85
CA ILE A 42 7.68 -4.22 13.55
C ILE A 42 7.83 -2.87 12.83
N TRP A 43 8.90 -2.12 13.11
CA TRP A 43 9.20 -0.86 12.42
C TRP A 43 9.47 -1.00 10.91
N VAL A 44 9.74 -2.22 10.42
CA VAL A 44 9.92 -2.49 8.98
C VAL A 44 8.58 -2.65 8.25
N ILE A 45 7.50 -2.99 8.97
CA ILE A 45 6.20 -3.30 8.37
C ILE A 45 5.54 -2.04 7.77
N PRO A 46 5.44 -0.89 8.48
CA PRO A 46 4.87 0.32 7.91
C PRO A 46 5.56 0.79 6.61
N PRO A 47 6.91 0.93 6.54
CA PRO A 47 7.56 1.38 5.31
C PRO A 47 7.39 0.37 4.16
N ALA A 48 7.40 -0.94 4.43
CA ALA A 48 7.14 -1.95 3.40
C ALA A 48 5.73 -1.83 2.81
N LEU A 49 4.71 -1.70 3.68
CA LEU A 49 3.32 -1.50 3.25
C LEU A 49 3.15 -0.18 2.49
N PHE A 50 3.84 0.87 2.92
CA PHE A 50 3.81 2.17 2.25
C PHE A 50 4.39 2.11 0.84
N VAL A 51 5.54 1.47 0.65
CA VAL A 51 6.18 1.29 -0.67
C VAL A 51 5.29 0.46 -1.60
N CYS A 52 4.74 -0.66 -1.11
CA CYS A 52 3.81 -1.48 -1.88
C CYS A 52 2.55 -0.68 -2.26
N GLY A 53 1.94 0.02 -1.30
CA GLY A 53 0.76 0.84 -1.53
C GLY A 53 1.02 1.94 -2.56
N ALA A 54 2.13 2.68 -2.42
CA ALA A 54 2.54 3.73 -3.35
C ALA A 54 2.73 3.19 -4.78
N PHE A 55 3.31 2.00 -4.94
CA PHE A 55 3.45 1.36 -6.25
C PHE A 55 2.09 1.06 -6.89
N PHE A 56 1.15 0.49 -6.15
CA PHE A 56 -0.20 0.22 -6.65
C PHE A 56 -0.98 1.51 -6.96
N VAL A 57 -0.85 2.54 -6.12
CA VAL A 57 -1.44 3.87 -6.37
C VAL A 57 -0.86 4.48 -7.65
N ALA A 58 0.46 4.43 -7.84
CA ALA A 58 1.12 4.96 -9.03
C ALA A 58 0.66 4.22 -10.30
N GLN A 59 0.60 2.89 -10.27
CA GLN A 59 0.08 2.12 -11.39
C GLN A 59 -1.39 2.43 -11.69
N GLY A 60 -2.24 2.48 -10.65
CA GLY A 60 -3.64 2.85 -10.77
C GLY A 60 -3.82 4.25 -11.35
N ALA A 61 -3.02 5.23 -10.91
CA ALA A 61 -3.04 6.59 -11.42
C ALA A 61 -2.59 6.69 -12.88
N VAL A 62 -1.54 5.96 -13.28
CA VAL A 62 -1.08 5.89 -14.69
C VAL A 62 -2.17 5.29 -15.58
N TRP A 63 -2.83 4.21 -15.14
CA TRP A 63 -3.96 3.62 -15.86
C TRP A 63 -5.15 4.57 -15.98
N LEU A 64 -5.54 5.23 -14.88
CA LEU A 64 -6.64 6.19 -14.88
C LEU A 64 -6.36 7.37 -15.82
N ARG A 65 -5.10 7.83 -15.89
CA ARG A 65 -4.66 8.89 -16.81
C ARG A 65 -4.70 8.44 -18.27
N ARG A 66 -4.36 7.18 -18.56
CA ARG A 66 -4.45 6.62 -19.93
C ARG A 66 -5.89 6.44 -20.39
N ASP A 67 -6.78 6.05 -19.48
CA ASP A 67 -8.21 5.85 -19.76
C ASP A 67 -8.91 7.19 -20.09
N ARG A 68 -8.53 8.28 -19.41
CA ARG A 68 -9.06 9.63 -19.72
C ARG A 68 -8.55 10.26 -21.03
N ARG A 69 -7.54 9.68 -21.68
CA ARG A 69 -7.00 10.18 -22.97
C ARG A 69 -7.57 9.45 -24.18
N LYS A 70 -8.43 8.46 -23.98
CA LYS A 70 -9.25 7.83 -25.02
C LYS A 70 -10.64 8.43 -24.99
#